data_AF-A0A0G0G8G9-F1
#
_entry.id   AF-A0A0G0G8G9-F1
#
_cell.length_a   1.000
_cell.length_b   1.000
_cell.length_c   1.000
_cell.angle_alpha   90.00
_cell.angle_beta   90.00
_cell.angle_gamma   90.00
#
_symmetry.space_group_name_H-M   'P 1'
#
loop_
_entity.id
_entity.type
_entity.pdbx_description
1 polymer ?
#
loop_
_entity_poly.entity_id
_entity_poly.type
_entity_poly.pdbx_seq_one_letter_code
_entity_poly.pdbx_strand_id
1 'polypeptide(L)'
;MLEKYPLKDEVEKAEQAMTDEERELSEIRQTTHKDRDIFPIISPQETDSSGADTWKSYLNRKKLLDVWSPPQESPYKKFVKTKTLNSIEFISDRIKPRYSKGEAKSEREICNLISGKQLEKNTAVILDSGGAHSVAMAVKLVEHGFQPVIMFDSVPHTKGINSSHQELGTLLYFAEQMNKLKQEGKIKVDAPPVFILDIHRDTMDISFGKDKTKVNNTYTYGESDFPSPEEFHKLGIQKVIY
;
A
#
# COMPACT_ATOMS: atom_id res chain seq x y z
N MET A 1 20.87 -38.61 -18.79
CA MET A 1 21.17 -37.71 -17.67
C MET A 1 19.84 -37.45 -16.99
N LEU A 2 19.55 -38.10 -15.86
CA LEU A 2 18.26 -37.97 -15.15
C LEU A 2 18.39 -36.83 -14.15
N GLU A 3 17.63 -35.76 -14.39
CA GLU A 3 17.50 -34.62 -13.47
C GLU A 3 16.82 -35.12 -12.19
N LYS A 4 17.57 -35.15 -11.08
CA LYS A 4 17.03 -35.54 -9.77
C LYS A 4 16.06 -34.45 -9.31
N TYR A 5 14.77 -34.72 -9.40
CA TYR A 5 13.76 -33.94 -8.69
C TYR A 5 13.98 -34.11 -7.18
N PRO A 6 14.03 -33.01 -6.41
CA PRO A 6 14.22 -33.09 -4.96
C PRO A 6 13.06 -33.87 -4.31
N LEU A 7 13.40 -34.65 -3.29
CA LEU A 7 12.41 -35.42 -2.52
C LEU A 7 11.47 -34.44 -1.79
N LYS A 8 10.19 -34.82 -1.68
CA LYS A 8 9.14 -33.98 -1.07
C LYS A 8 9.52 -33.44 0.31
N ASP A 9 10.23 -34.24 1.11
CA ASP A 9 10.70 -33.90 2.45
C ASP A 9 11.82 -32.83 2.47
N GLU A 10 12.58 -32.68 1.38
CA GLU A 10 13.61 -31.64 1.25
C GLU A 10 12.99 -30.28 0.89
N VAL A 11 11.90 -30.29 0.12
CA VAL A 11 11.13 -29.08 -0.22
C VAL A 11 10.42 -28.54 1.03
N GLU A 12 9.81 -29.41 1.82
CA GLU A 12 9.07 -29.04 3.03
C GLU A 12 9.99 -28.48 4.13
N LYS A 13 11.21 -29.03 4.27
CA LYS A 13 12.25 -28.48 5.17
C LYS A 13 12.80 -27.14 4.70
N ALA A 14 12.94 -26.93 3.39
CA ALA A 14 13.40 -25.66 2.83
C ALA A 14 12.36 -24.55 3.03
N GLU A 15 11.06 -24.86 2.88
CA GLU A 15 9.97 -23.91 3.13
C GLU A 15 9.84 -23.52 4.61
N GLN A 16 10.15 -24.43 5.53
CA GLN A 16 10.18 -24.16 6.98
C GLN A 16 11.38 -23.33 7.44
N ALA A 17 12.46 -23.28 6.64
CA ALA A 17 13.66 -22.49 6.94
C ALA A 17 13.60 -21.04 6.39
N MET A 18 12.61 -20.72 5.56
CA MET A 18 12.45 -19.39 4.97
C MET A 18 11.97 -18.36 5.98
N THR A 19 12.54 -17.17 5.89
CA THR A 19 12.05 -15.97 6.56
C THR A 19 10.66 -15.59 6.05
N ASP A 20 9.90 -14.83 6.86
CA ASP A 20 8.58 -14.36 6.44
C ASP A 20 8.64 -13.48 5.18
N GLU A 21 9.70 -12.67 5.02
CA GLU A 21 9.93 -11.89 3.79
C GLU A 21 10.13 -12.82 2.57
N GLU A 22 10.96 -13.86 2.69
CA GLU A 22 11.19 -14.80 1.59
C GLU A 22 9.91 -15.55 1.20
N ARG A 23 9.08 -15.90 2.19
CA ARG A 23 7.78 -16.55 1.96
C ARG A 23 6.85 -15.62 1.20
N GLU A 24 6.72 -14.37 1.64
CA GLU A 24 5.92 -13.35 0.94
C GLU A 24 6.39 -13.15 -0.51
N LEU A 25 7.70 -12.99 -0.72
CA LEU A 25 8.25 -12.78 -2.07
C LEU A 25 8.06 -13.99 -2.99
N SER A 26 8.13 -15.21 -2.44
CA SER A 26 7.83 -16.43 -3.19
C SER A 26 6.37 -16.46 -3.65
N GLU A 27 5.43 -16.16 -2.75
CA GLU A 27 3.99 -16.09 -3.06
C GLU A 27 3.69 -15.04 -4.13
N ILE A 28 4.23 -13.82 -3.97
CA ILE A 28 4.10 -12.72 -4.93
C ILE A 28 4.59 -13.17 -6.31
N ARG A 29 5.79 -13.75 -6.37
CA ARG A 29 6.40 -14.20 -7.63
C ARG A 29 5.55 -15.27 -8.30
N GLN A 30 5.06 -16.26 -7.56
CA GLN A 30 4.24 -17.33 -8.10
C GLN A 30 2.92 -16.81 -8.68
N THR A 31 2.27 -15.88 -7.98
CA THR A 31 1.00 -15.29 -8.39
C THR A 31 1.17 -14.40 -9.62
N THR A 32 2.14 -13.48 -9.58
CA THR A 32 2.40 -12.53 -10.68
C THR A 32 2.95 -13.21 -11.94
N HIS A 33 3.70 -14.32 -11.83
CA HIS A 33 4.20 -15.05 -13.00
C HIS A 33 3.09 -15.78 -13.79
N LYS A 34 2.03 -16.21 -13.10
CA LYS A 34 0.86 -16.85 -13.73
C LYS A 34 -0.01 -15.83 -14.48
N ASP A 35 0.02 -14.58 -14.05
CA ASP A 35 -0.71 -13.48 -14.65
C ASP A 35 0.13 -12.71 -15.66
N ARG A 36 -0.16 -12.86 -16.96
CA ARG A 36 0.57 -12.18 -18.04
C ARG A 36 -0.25 -11.10 -18.75
N ASP A 37 -1.48 -10.88 -18.30
CA ASP A 37 -2.36 -9.89 -18.91
C ASP A 37 -1.89 -8.46 -18.51
N ILE A 38 -2.40 -7.45 -19.21
CA ILE A 38 -2.12 -6.03 -18.91
C ILE A 38 -3.08 -5.56 -17.81
N PHE A 39 -2.55 -4.84 -16.81
CA PHE A 39 -3.39 -4.26 -15.76
C PHE A 39 -4.34 -3.19 -16.32
N PRO A 40 -5.65 -3.27 -16.03
CA PRO A 40 -6.62 -2.28 -16.49
C PRO A 40 -6.54 -1.01 -15.63
N ILE A 41 -5.54 -0.16 -15.85
CA ILE A 41 -5.32 1.07 -15.09
C ILE A 41 -6.34 2.16 -15.47
N ILE A 42 -7.03 2.73 -14.48
CA ILE A 42 -7.98 3.84 -14.69
C ILE A 42 -7.24 5.16 -14.64
N SER A 43 -7.38 5.99 -15.69
CA SER A 43 -6.68 7.28 -15.83
C SER A 43 -5.15 7.14 -15.67
N PRO A 44 -4.50 6.31 -16.50
CA PRO A 44 -3.04 6.16 -16.47
C PRO A 44 -2.37 7.49 -16.78
N GLN A 45 -1.23 7.73 -16.15
CA GLN A 45 -0.39 8.90 -16.38
C GLN A 45 0.96 8.45 -16.96
N GLU A 46 1.52 9.27 -17.84
CA GLU A 46 2.89 9.03 -18.36
C GLU A 46 3.97 9.58 -17.42
N THR A 47 3.58 10.49 -16.52
CA THR A 47 4.46 11.17 -15.56
C THR A 47 3.93 11.03 -14.13
N ASP A 48 4.79 11.26 -13.15
CA ASP A 48 4.39 11.41 -11.75
C ASP A 48 3.79 12.79 -11.45
N SER A 49 3.40 12.98 -10.20
CA SER A 49 2.88 14.23 -9.64
C SER A 49 3.78 15.46 -9.84
N SER A 50 5.07 15.28 -10.16
CA SER A 50 5.97 16.39 -10.49
C SER A 50 6.04 16.71 -11.99
N GLY A 51 5.35 15.93 -12.83
CA GLY A 51 5.39 16.03 -14.28
C GLY A 51 6.64 15.39 -14.91
N ALA A 52 7.36 14.56 -14.17
CA ALA A 52 8.57 13.86 -14.63
C ALA A 52 8.36 12.33 -14.72
N ASP A 53 9.33 11.61 -15.27
CA ASP A 53 9.32 10.15 -15.32
C ASP A 53 10.12 9.51 -14.17
N THR A 54 10.35 10.26 -13.09
CA THR A 54 11.10 9.81 -11.90
C THR A 54 10.43 8.63 -11.19
N TRP A 55 9.11 8.46 -11.35
CA TRP A 55 8.38 7.26 -10.90
C TRP A 55 9.02 5.93 -11.33
N LYS A 56 9.68 5.88 -12.50
CA LYS A 56 10.33 4.65 -12.98
C LYS A 56 11.42 4.16 -12.04
N SER A 57 12.07 5.07 -11.31
CA SER A 57 13.07 4.71 -10.31
C SER A 57 12.46 3.98 -9.09
N TYR A 58 11.14 4.10 -8.91
CA TYR A 58 10.36 3.44 -7.87
C TYR A 58 9.69 2.14 -8.33
N LEU A 59 9.99 1.65 -9.55
CA LEU A 59 9.71 0.27 -9.97
C LEU A 59 10.61 -0.77 -9.26
N ASN A 60 11.08 -0.43 -8.06
CA ASN A 60 11.93 -1.22 -7.21
C ASN A 60 11.29 -1.28 -5.82
N ARG A 61 11.02 -2.49 -5.33
CA ARG A 61 10.28 -2.68 -4.07
C ARG A 61 10.89 -1.96 -2.88
N LYS A 62 12.22 -1.96 -2.75
CA LYS A 62 12.92 -1.33 -1.62
C LYS A 62 12.77 0.19 -1.66
N LYS A 63 12.90 0.79 -2.84
CA LYS A 63 12.73 2.25 -3.01
C LYS A 63 11.29 2.69 -2.76
N LEU A 64 10.32 1.95 -3.29
CA LEU A 64 8.90 2.27 -3.09
C LEU A 64 8.50 2.11 -1.62
N LEU A 65 8.94 1.02 -0.98
CA LEU A 65 8.72 0.80 0.46
C LEU A 65 9.36 1.89 1.30
N ASP A 66 10.57 2.34 0.97
CA ASP A 66 11.26 3.36 1.75
C ASP A 66 10.48 4.69 1.79
N VAL A 67 9.98 5.17 0.65
CA VAL A 67 9.29 6.47 0.59
C VAL A 67 7.89 6.46 1.22
N TRP A 68 7.24 5.29 1.24
CA TRP A 68 5.90 5.13 1.81
C TRP A 68 5.90 4.60 3.24
N SER A 69 7.05 4.20 3.77
CA SER A 69 7.17 3.74 5.14
C SER A 69 7.36 4.91 6.12
N PRO A 70 6.87 4.76 7.36
CA PRO A 70 7.36 5.54 8.49
C PRO A 70 8.88 5.42 8.66
N PRO A 71 9.52 6.38 9.37
CA PRO A 71 10.89 6.25 9.85
C PRO A 71 11.12 4.93 10.60
N GLN A 72 12.35 4.43 10.60
CA GLN A 72 12.65 3.12 11.16
C GLN A 72 12.36 3.02 12.66
N GLU A 73 12.53 4.12 13.38
CA GLU A 73 12.27 4.27 14.82
C GLU A 73 10.79 4.57 15.12
N SER A 74 9.95 4.71 14.10
CA SER A 74 8.52 5.00 14.29
C SER A 74 7.83 3.84 14.99
N PRO A 75 7.01 4.11 16.03
CA PRO A 75 6.21 3.07 16.69
C PRO A 75 5.18 2.44 15.73
N TYR A 76 4.86 3.13 14.63
CA TYR A 76 3.87 2.67 13.65
C TYR A 76 4.46 1.78 12.55
N LYS A 77 5.80 1.68 12.46
CA LYS A 77 6.49 0.91 11.43
C LYS A 77 6.05 -0.57 11.40
N LYS A 78 5.77 -1.15 12.58
CA LYS A 78 5.36 -2.54 12.74
C LYS A 78 3.99 -2.87 12.16
N PHE A 79 3.15 -1.87 11.87
CA PHE A 79 1.81 -2.08 11.30
C PHE A 79 1.80 -2.00 9.77
N VAL A 80 2.91 -1.60 9.14
CA VAL A 80 3.00 -1.50 7.68
C VAL A 80 2.86 -2.87 7.04
N LYS A 81 1.91 -3.00 6.11
CA LYS A 81 1.79 -4.15 5.21
C LYS A 81 2.65 -3.92 3.96
N THR A 82 3.35 -4.95 3.51
CA THR A 82 4.37 -4.83 2.46
C THR A 82 4.00 -5.51 1.16
N LYS A 83 3.08 -6.48 1.19
CA LYS A 83 2.83 -7.41 0.07
C LYS A 83 2.49 -6.70 -1.25
N THR A 84 1.62 -5.70 -1.21
CA THR A 84 1.25 -4.94 -2.42
C THR A 84 2.42 -4.15 -2.99
N LEU A 85 3.22 -3.49 -2.14
CA LEU A 85 4.37 -2.71 -2.60
C LEU A 85 5.52 -3.62 -3.05
N ASN A 86 5.73 -4.76 -2.38
CA ASN A 86 6.71 -5.77 -2.78
C ASN A 86 6.43 -6.38 -4.16
N SER A 87 5.16 -6.33 -4.61
CA SER A 87 4.77 -6.82 -5.92
C SER A 87 5.30 -5.96 -7.08
N ILE A 88 5.74 -4.73 -6.82
CA ILE A 88 6.07 -3.77 -7.89
C ILE A 88 7.16 -4.27 -8.86
N GLU A 89 8.18 -4.95 -8.36
CA GLU A 89 9.30 -5.39 -9.22
C GLU A 89 8.86 -6.47 -10.22
N PHE A 90 7.89 -7.29 -9.83
CA PHE A 90 7.38 -8.42 -10.62
C PHE A 90 6.36 -8.03 -11.68
N ILE A 91 5.87 -6.78 -11.63
CA ILE A 91 4.88 -6.24 -12.57
C ILE A 91 5.35 -4.94 -13.23
N SER A 92 6.64 -4.60 -13.08
CA SER A 92 7.22 -3.31 -13.43
C SER A 92 7.03 -2.90 -14.90
N ASP A 93 6.92 -3.88 -15.80
CA ASP A 93 6.70 -3.70 -17.24
C ASP A 93 5.21 -3.52 -17.61
N ARG A 94 4.29 -3.76 -16.68
CA ARG A 94 2.83 -3.80 -16.92
C ARG A 94 2.03 -2.80 -16.09
N ILE A 95 2.70 -2.00 -15.27
CA ILE A 95 2.07 -0.97 -14.44
C ILE A 95 2.52 0.43 -14.85
N LYS A 96 1.63 1.39 -14.67
CA LYS A 96 1.90 2.82 -14.86
C LYS A 96 1.41 3.60 -13.64
N PRO A 97 1.97 4.80 -13.40
CA PRO A 97 1.35 5.74 -12.48
C PRO A 97 -0.10 6.01 -12.87
N ARG A 98 -0.93 6.31 -11.89
CA ARG A 98 -2.31 6.73 -12.15
C ARG A 98 -2.78 7.82 -11.22
N TYR A 99 -3.64 8.66 -11.75
CA TYR A 99 -4.27 9.76 -11.03
C TYR A 99 -5.50 10.22 -11.80
N SER A 100 -6.61 10.50 -11.12
CA SER A 100 -7.86 10.93 -11.75
C SER A 100 -8.44 12.16 -11.05
N LYS A 101 -9.53 12.68 -11.64
CA LYS A 101 -10.32 13.76 -11.03
C LYS A 101 -10.93 13.35 -9.68
N GLY A 102 -11.11 12.06 -9.45
CA GLY A 102 -11.60 11.52 -8.19
C GLY A 102 -10.63 11.76 -7.04
N GLU A 103 -9.35 11.43 -7.23
CA GLU A 103 -8.29 11.72 -6.26
C GLU A 103 -8.11 13.22 -6.05
N ALA A 104 -8.13 14.02 -7.13
CA ALA A 104 -8.08 15.48 -7.02
C ALA A 104 -9.23 16.05 -6.17
N LYS A 105 -10.40 15.41 -6.17
CA LYS A 105 -11.52 15.77 -5.30
C LYS A 105 -11.23 15.37 -3.86
N SER A 106 -10.77 14.14 -3.62
CA SER A 106 -10.41 13.63 -2.29
C SER A 106 -9.34 14.50 -1.61
N GLU A 107 -8.31 14.93 -2.34
CA GLU A 107 -7.28 15.86 -1.84
C GLU A 107 -7.89 17.20 -1.38
N ARG A 108 -8.86 17.76 -2.11
CA ARG A 108 -9.55 18.99 -1.69
C ARG A 108 -10.40 18.79 -0.44
N GLU A 109 -11.07 17.64 -0.34
CA GLU A 109 -11.95 17.34 0.80
C GLU A 109 -11.17 17.14 2.09
N ILE A 110 -10.02 16.44 2.05
CA ILE A 110 -9.16 16.28 3.23
C ILE A 110 -8.54 17.63 3.67
N CYS A 111 -8.20 18.51 2.72
CA CYS A 111 -7.74 19.86 3.02
C CYS A 111 -8.77 20.70 3.80
N ASN A 112 -10.06 20.45 3.60
CA ASN A 112 -11.11 21.12 4.38
C ASN A 112 -11.10 20.65 5.85
N LEU A 113 -10.88 19.35 6.10
CA LEU A 113 -10.76 18.79 7.45
C LEU A 113 -9.52 19.33 8.18
N ILE A 114 -8.40 19.43 7.46
CA ILE A 114 -7.16 20.05 7.96
C ILE A 114 -7.42 21.52 8.34
N SER A 115 -8.02 22.29 7.44
CA SER A 115 -8.30 23.72 7.63
C SER A 115 -9.28 23.98 8.78
N GLY A 116 -10.19 23.03 9.04
CA GLY A 116 -11.11 23.05 10.17
C GLY A 116 -10.49 22.77 11.54
N LYS A 117 -9.15 22.58 11.62
CA LYS A 117 -8.41 22.23 12.85
C LYS A 117 -8.93 20.98 13.56
N GLN A 118 -9.52 20.05 12.81
CA GLN A 118 -9.99 18.78 13.38
C GLN A 118 -8.87 17.74 13.48
N LEU A 119 -7.76 17.98 12.79
CA LEU A 119 -6.59 17.12 12.67
C LEU A 119 -5.41 17.77 13.39
N GLU A 120 -5.11 17.29 14.59
CA GLU A 120 -4.02 17.79 15.45
C GLU A 120 -2.99 16.69 15.71
N LYS A 121 -1.87 17.04 16.37
CA LYS A 121 -0.77 16.10 16.68
C LYS A 121 -1.17 14.90 17.54
N ASN A 122 -2.31 14.95 18.22
CA ASN A 122 -2.89 13.90 19.06
C ASN A 122 -4.00 13.10 18.32
N THR A 123 -4.09 13.21 17.00
CA THR A 123 -5.14 12.57 16.20
C THR A 123 -4.54 11.51 15.29
N ALA A 124 -4.99 10.26 15.38
CA ALA A 124 -4.74 9.26 14.35
C ALA A 124 -5.83 9.34 13.28
N VAL A 125 -5.46 9.14 12.01
CA VAL A 125 -6.40 9.14 10.88
C VAL A 125 -6.41 7.77 10.21
N ILE A 126 -7.59 7.28 9.85
CA ILE A 126 -7.78 6.09 9.04
C ILE A 126 -8.48 6.52 7.76
N LEU A 127 -7.86 6.26 6.60
CA LEU A 127 -8.43 6.59 5.30
C LEU A 127 -8.89 5.31 4.63
N ASP A 128 -10.22 5.11 4.55
CA ASP A 128 -10.84 3.91 3.97
C ASP A 128 -11.86 4.29 2.87
N SER A 129 -11.40 5.03 1.86
CA SER A 129 -12.26 5.66 0.83
C SER A 129 -12.16 5.03 -0.57
N GLY A 130 -11.45 3.91 -0.66
CA GLY A 130 -10.93 3.34 -1.91
C GLY A 130 -9.43 3.59 -2.02
N GLY A 131 -8.64 2.54 -2.25
CA GLY A 131 -7.20 2.56 -2.01
C GLY A 131 -6.46 3.74 -2.64
N ALA A 132 -6.77 4.06 -3.90
CA ALA A 132 -6.17 5.21 -4.56
C ALA A 132 -6.59 6.59 -4.03
N HIS A 133 -7.85 6.74 -3.62
CA HIS A 133 -8.33 7.96 -2.97
C HIS A 133 -7.66 8.13 -1.61
N SER A 134 -7.55 7.05 -0.84
CA SER A 134 -6.83 7.03 0.44
C SER A 134 -5.37 7.42 0.27
N VAL A 135 -4.68 6.92 -0.77
CA VAL A 135 -3.29 7.34 -1.08
C VAL A 135 -3.20 8.84 -1.34
N ALA A 136 -4.06 9.38 -2.20
CA ALA A 136 -4.01 10.82 -2.54
C ALA A 136 -4.28 11.71 -1.32
N MET A 137 -5.25 11.35 -0.48
CA MET A 137 -5.51 12.07 0.77
C MET A 137 -4.35 11.97 1.76
N ALA A 138 -3.70 10.81 1.84
CA ALA A 138 -2.56 10.61 2.73
C ALA A 138 -1.40 11.54 2.40
N VAL A 139 -1.12 11.79 1.12
CA VAL A 139 -0.08 12.76 0.70
C VAL A 139 -0.34 14.14 1.30
N LYS A 140 -1.60 14.60 1.30
CA LYS A 140 -1.98 15.89 1.92
C LYS A 140 -1.80 15.88 3.43
N LEU A 141 -2.13 14.79 4.11
CA LEU A 141 -1.87 14.67 5.55
C LEU A 141 -0.37 14.67 5.86
N VAL A 142 0.44 14.02 5.02
CA VAL A 142 1.90 14.02 5.16
C VAL A 142 2.49 15.42 4.97
N GLU A 143 1.98 16.22 4.02
CA GLU A 143 2.34 17.64 3.90
C GLU A 143 2.10 18.43 5.21
N HIS A 144 1.14 17.98 6.02
CA HIS A 144 0.77 18.53 7.33
C HIS A 144 1.35 17.77 8.53
N GLY A 145 2.33 16.90 8.31
CA GLY A 145 3.12 16.30 9.39
C GLY A 145 2.54 15.02 9.97
N PHE A 146 1.80 14.24 9.19
CA PHE A 146 1.41 12.87 9.53
C PHE A 146 2.41 11.86 8.97
N GLN A 147 2.48 10.66 9.58
CA GLN A 147 3.26 9.53 9.08
C GLN A 147 2.38 8.56 8.28
N PRO A 148 2.76 8.19 7.05
CA PRO A 148 2.00 7.23 6.27
C PRO A 148 2.18 5.81 6.84
N VAL A 149 1.09 5.08 7.05
CA VAL A 149 1.09 3.67 7.40
C VAL A 149 0.29 2.91 6.34
N ILE A 150 1.01 2.29 5.40
CA ILE A 150 0.39 1.52 4.32
C ILE A 150 -0.20 0.22 4.88
N MET A 151 -1.48 -0.03 4.58
CA MET A 151 -2.18 -1.24 5.03
C MET A 151 -2.54 -2.20 3.89
N PHE A 152 -2.11 -1.92 2.65
CA PHE A 152 -2.41 -2.80 1.51
C PHE A 152 -1.69 -4.14 1.59
N ASP A 153 -2.45 -5.24 1.61
CA ASP A 153 -1.91 -6.61 1.76
C ASP A 153 -2.40 -7.59 0.67
N SER A 154 -2.63 -7.09 -0.53
CA SER A 154 -2.99 -7.92 -1.68
C SER A 154 -1.80 -8.16 -2.62
N VAL A 155 -1.82 -9.26 -3.35
CA VAL A 155 -0.99 -9.42 -4.55
C VAL A 155 -1.79 -8.91 -5.76
N PRO A 156 -1.30 -7.91 -6.52
CA PRO A 156 -1.97 -7.44 -7.73
C PRO A 156 -2.16 -8.57 -8.75
N HIS A 157 -3.38 -8.68 -9.27
CA HIS A 157 -3.74 -9.62 -10.32
C HIS A 157 -4.74 -8.94 -11.28
N THR A 158 -4.57 -9.10 -12.59
CA THR A 158 -5.43 -8.49 -13.63
C THR A 158 -6.89 -8.94 -13.54
N LYS A 159 -7.10 -10.16 -13.05
CA LYS A 159 -8.41 -10.74 -12.74
C LYS A 159 -8.73 -10.76 -11.24
N GLY A 160 -8.01 -9.97 -10.44
CA GLY A 160 -8.24 -9.85 -9.00
C GLY A 160 -9.66 -9.37 -8.68
N ILE A 161 -10.18 -9.82 -7.53
CA ILE A 161 -11.38 -9.24 -6.92
C ILE A 161 -11.07 -7.81 -6.47
N ASN A 162 -9.97 -7.66 -5.73
CA ASN A 162 -9.44 -6.37 -5.35
C ASN A 162 -8.57 -5.80 -6.49
N SER A 163 -8.81 -4.55 -6.85
CA SER A 163 -8.09 -3.86 -7.93
C SER A 163 -6.84 -3.14 -7.42
N SER A 164 -5.97 -3.82 -6.69
CA SER A 164 -4.78 -3.23 -6.05
C SER A 164 -3.71 -2.68 -6.98
N HIS A 165 -3.80 -2.97 -8.28
CA HIS A 165 -3.00 -2.25 -9.27
C HIS A 165 -3.37 -0.76 -9.36
N GLN A 166 -4.59 -0.37 -8.95
CA GLN A 166 -5.01 1.03 -8.91
C GLN A 166 -4.32 1.79 -7.77
N GLU A 167 -4.35 1.26 -6.54
CA GLU A 167 -3.66 1.87 -5.40
C GLU A 167 -2.15 1.89 -5.63
N LEU A 168 -1.57 0.81 -6.16
CA LEU A 168 -0.14 0.75 -6.48
C LEU A 168 0.25 1.76 -7.56
N GLY A 169 -0.57 1.96 -8.60
CA GLY A 169 -0.34 3.01 -9.58
C GLY A 169 -0.44 4.42 -8.99
N THR A 170 -1.32 4.66 -8.01
CA THR A 170 -1.37 5.96 -7.31
C THR A 170 -0.18 6.16 -6.38
N LEU A 171 0.29 5.11 -5.71
CA LEU A 171 1.54 5.12 -4.93
C LEU A 171 2.74 5.51 -5.80
N LEU A 172 2.82 4.98 -7.03
CA LEU A 172 3.87 5.35 -7.99
C LEU A 172 3.76 6.83 -8.43
N TYR A 173 2.55 7.31 -8.68
CA TYR A 173 2.32 8.70 -9.08
C TYR A 173 2.82 9.72 -8.04
N PHE A 174 2.72 9.37 -6.76
CA PHE A 174 3.15 10.23 -5.66
C PHE A 174 4.52 9.87 -5.07
N ALA A 175 5.21 8.83 -5.56
CA ALA A 175 6.44 8.33 -4.94
C ALA A 175 7.55 9.39 -4.83
N GLU A 176 7.77 10.17 -5.89
CA GLU A 176 8.77 11.26 -5.88
C GLU A 176 8.35 12.41 -4.94
N GLN A 177 7.06 12.73 -4.87
CA GLN A 177 6.56 13.73 -3.91
C GLN A 177 6.75 13.27 -2.47
N MET A 178 6.46 11.99 -2.17
CA MET A 178 6.69 11.40 -0.85
C MET A 178 8.17 11.40 -0.46
N ASN A 179 9.06 11.11 -1.41
CA ASN A 179 10.51 11.22 -1.21
C ASN A 179 10.92 12.64 -0.81
N LYS A 180 10.43 13.66 -1.52
CA LYS A 180 10.69 15.07 -1.19
C LYS A 180 10.18 15.43 0.21
N LEU A 181 8.94 15.06 0.55
CA LEU A 181 8.37 15.30 1.87
C LEU A 181 9.19 14.65 3.00
N LYS A 182 9.71 13.43 2.76
CA LYS A 182 10.62 12.75 3.69
C LYS A 182 11.95 13.51 3.85
N GLN A 183 12.57 13.93 2.75
CA GLN A 183 13.81 14.71 2.75
C GLN A 183 13.67 16.08 3.42
N GLU A 184 12.49 16.71 3.29
CA GLU A 184 12.13 17.96 3.96
C GLU A 184 11.79 17.79 5.45
N GLY A 185 11.84 16.56 5.98
CA GLY A 185 11.58 16.28 7.40
C GLY A 185 10.11 16.41 7.79
N LYS A 186 9.18 16.26 6.84
CA LYS A 186 7.73 16.28 7.10
C LYS A 186 7.27 15.02 7.84
N ILE A 187 7.93 13.90 7.60
CA ILE A 187 7.64 12.61 8.24
C ILE A 187 8.59 12.44 9.44
N LYS A 188 8.14 12.85 10.62
CA LYS A 188 8.91 12.73 11.88
C LYS A 188 8.59 11.42 12.60
N VAL A 189 9.48 10.98 13.50
CA VAL A 189 9.30 9.74 14.29
C VAL A 189 8.09 9.80 15.24
N ASP A 190 7.79 10.99 15.77
CA ASP A 190 6.73 11.26 16.76
C ASP A 190 5.44 11.85 16.15
N ALA A 191 5.38 11.97 14.83
CA ALA A 191 4.20 12.49 14.13
C ALA A 191 3.00 11.52 14.24
N PRO A 192 1.75 12.02 14.26
CA PRO A 192 0.58 11.15 14.27
C PRO A 192 0.48 10.28 13.01
N PRO A 193 -0.13 9.09 13.09
CA PRO A 193 -0.25 8.19 11.95
C PRO A 193 -1.44 8.54 11.06
N VAL A 194 -1.28 8.31 9.76
CA VAL A 194 -2.39 8.09 8.82
C VAL A 194 -2.31 6.66 8.30
N PHE A 195 -3.30 5.83 8.65
CA PHE A 195 -3.46 4.49 8.11
C PHE A 195 -4.17 4.56 6.76
N ILE A 196 -3.56 3.96 5.74
CA ILE A 196 -3.98 4.05 4.33
C ILE A 196 -4.57 2.71 3.92
N LEU A 197 -5.90 2.64 3.83
CA LEU A 197 -6.68 1.43 3.57
C LEU A 197 -7.45 1.53 2.26
N ASP A 198 -7.89 0.36 1.77
CA ASP A 198 -8.85 0.24 0.68
C ASP A 198 -10.15 -0.40 1.18
N ILE A 199 -11.27 0.26 0.91
CA ILE A 199 -12.62 -0.21 1.29
C ILE A 199 -13.04 -1.44 0.47
N HIS A 200 -12.38 -1.67 -0.67
CA HIS A 200 -12.64 -2.81 -1.54
C HIS A 200 -11.75 -4.03 -1.23
N ARG A 201 -11.06 -4.03 -0.08
CA ARG A 201 -10.12 -5.11 0.33
C ARG A 201 -10.79 -6.48 0.49
N ASP A 202 -12.05 -6.49 0.91
CA ASP A 202 -12.82 -7.69 1.27
C ASP A 202 -14.19 -7.72 0.58
N THR A 203 -14.40 -6.89 -0.46
CA THR A 203 -15.65 -6.88 -1.21
C THR A 203 -15.83 -8.21 -1.92
N MET A 204 -16.39 -9.19 -1.22
CA MET A 204 -17.06 -10.33 -1.78
C MET A 204 -18.48 -9.89 -2.11
N ASP A 205 -18.63 -9.18 -3.24
CA ASP A 205 -19.93 -9.10 -3.91
C ASP A 205 -20.55 -10.51 -3.96
N ILE A 206 -21.82 -10.60 -3.57
CA ILE A 206 -22.58 -11.85 -3.37
C ILE A 206 -22.71 -12.62 -4.71
N SER A 207 -22.31 -11.99 -5.81
CA SER A 207 -22.17 -12.53 -7.16
C SER A 207 -20.88 -13.35 -7.43
N PHE A 208 -19.82 -13.22 -6.61
CA PHE A 208 -18.49 -13.82 -6.89
C PHE A 208 -18.46 -15.35 -6.88
N GLY A 209 -19.37 -16.01 -6.17
CA GLY A 209 -19.50 -17.48 -6.22
C GLY A 209 -19.81 -18.02 -7.62
N LYS A 210 -20.14 -17.16 -8.60
CA LYS A 210 -20.53 -17.53 -9.96
C LYS A 210 -19.48 -17.19 -11.03
N ASP A 211 -18.58 -16.24 -10.82
CA ASP A 211 -17.56 -15.87 -11.82
C ASP A 211 -16.23 -16.60 -11.54
N LYS A 212 -16.08 -17.78 -12.16
CA LYS A 212 -14.87 -18.61 -12.07
C LYS A 212 -13.64 -17.98 -12.75
N THR A 213 -13.76 -16.82 -13.39
CA THR A 213 -12.65 -16.15 -14.07
C THR A 213 -11.85 -15.22 -13.15
N LYS A 214 -12.38 -14.92 -11.96
CA LYS A 214 -11.75 -14.05 -10.96
C LYS A 214 -10.79 -14.80 -10.06
N VAL A 215 -9.70 -14.13 -9.69
CA VAL A 215 -8.71 -14.61 -8.70
C VAL A 215 -8.97 -13.91 -7.38
N ASN A 216 -9.05 -14.70 -6.32
CA ASN A 216 -9.18 -14.13 -4.98
C ASN A 216 -7.83 -13.56 -4.52
N ASN A 217 -7.77 -12.24 -4.41
CA ASN A 217 -6.67 -11.47 -3.83
C ASN A 217 -7.17 -10.52 -2.73
N THR A 218 -8.30 -10.85 -2.09
CA THR A 218 -8.84 -10.09 -0.95
C THR A 218 -8.01 -10.32 0.30
N TYR A 219 -8.10 -9.39 1.24
CA TYR A 219 -7.41 -9.45 2.53
C TYR A 219 -8.25 -8.77 3.62
N THR A 220 -8.00 -9.13 4.87
CA THR A 220 -8.74 -8.65 6.04
C THR A 220 -7.78 -8.18 7.12
N TYR A 221 -8.24 -7.27 7.97
CA TYR A 221 -7.48 -6.84 9.14
C TYR A 221 -8.02 -7.50 10.42
N GLY A 222 -7.11 -7.87 11.32
CA GLY A 222 -7.40 -8.29 12.68
C GLY A 222 -7.01 -7.21 13.71
N GLU A 223 -7.26 -7.50 14.99
CA GLU A 223 -6.97 -6.58 16.10
C GLU A 223 -5.47 -6.21 16.19
N SER A 224 -4.58 -7.13 15.80
CA SER A 224 -3.12 -6.92 15.84
C SER A 224 -2.58 -6.04 14.72
N ASP A 225 -3.40 -5.70 13.74
CA ASP A 225 -2.99 -4.88 12.59
C ASP A 225 -3.04 -3.37 12.90
N PHE A 226 -3.60 -2.98 14.05
CA PHE A 226 -3.67 -1.60 14.49
C PHE A 226 -3.13 -1.44 15.92
N PRO A 227 -2.70 -0.23 16.31
CA PRO A 227 -2.38 0.05 17.70
C PRO A 227 -3.59 -0.18 18.60
N SER A 228 -3.35 -0.78 19.77
CA SER A 228 -4.38 -0.85 20.81
C SER A 228 -4.72 0.55 21.33
N PRO A 229 -5.88 0.75 21.99
CA PRO A 229 -6.20 2.00 22.67
C PRO A 229 -5.10 2.45 23.66
N GLU A 230 -4.51 1.52 24.40
CA GLU A 230 -3.42 1.79 25.34
C GLU A 230 -2.14 2.23 24.63
N GLU A 231 -1.83 1.64 23.47
CA GLU A 231 -0.69 2.07 22.64
C GLU A 231 -0.91 3.48 22.09
N PHE A 232 -2.11 3.78 21.60
CA PHE A 232 -2.45 5.15 21.16
C PHE A 232 -2.30 6.16 22.29
N HIS A 233 -2.85 5.89 23.48
CA HIS A 233 -2.72 6.80 24.62
C HIS A 233 -1.26 7.01 25.05
N LYS A 234 -0.43 5.96 25.07
CA LYS A 234 1.01 6.07 25.36
C LYS A 234 1.75 6.95 24.36
N LEU A 235 1.31 6.95 23.11
CA LEU A 235 1.84 7.78 22.03
C LEU A 235 1.22 9.19 21.98
N GLY A 236 0.38 9.54 22.96
CA GLY A 236 -0.27 10.86 23.02
C GLY A 236 -1.42 11.05 22.04
N ILE A 237 -1.88 9.98 21.39
CA ILE A 237 -3.08 10.00 20.55
C ILE A 237 -4.31 9.92 21.45
N GLN A 238 -5.24 10.85 21.25
CA GLN A 238 -6.47 11.01 22.04
C GLN A 238 -7.73 10.87 21.19
N LYS A 239 -7.58 10.91 19.86
CA LYS A 239 -8.69 10.86 18.91
C LYS A 239 -8.29 10.01 17.72
N VAL A 240 -9.24 9.22 17.23
CA VAL A 240 -9.18 8.55 15.93
C VAL A 240 -10.26 9.15 15.04
N ILE A 241 -9.91 9.46 13.80
CA ILE A 241 -10.85 9.88 12.76
C ILE A 241 -10.80 8.86 11.63
N TYR A 242 -11.97 8.51 11.12
CA TYR A 242 -12.21 7.58 10.03
C TYR A 242 -13.14 8.25 9.02
#